data_AF-A0A6P8DDN3-F1
#
_entry.id   AF-A0A6P8DDN3-F1
#
_cell.length_a   1.000
_cell.length_b   1.000
_cell.length_c   1.000
_cell.angle_alpha   90.00
_cell.angle_beta   90.00
_cell.angle_gamma   90.00
#
_symmetry.space_group_name_H-M   'P 1'
#
loop_
_entity.id
_entity.type
_entity.pdbx_description
1 polymer ?
#
loop_
_entity_poly.entity_id
_entity_poly.type
_entity_poly.pdbx_seq_one_letter_code
_entity_poly.pdbx_strand_id
1 'polypeptide(L)'
;MMGNGGSLMRFFLRKTMETESSVTGGYRRRFTGFLRKCMFSVLSMGPVPNHIAFIMDGNRRYAKKRNLQLGEGHRAGFASLMWILGYCYELGVKYVTIYAFSIDNFKRRPNEVQVLMDLMLEKIDELLKEESLVRQYGIQLYFIGNLKLLSDNVREAVERAMEITAKNNKLVLLICVPYTSTDEILHAVEESCQDKLDHSQAVKQTNGSTDHCNQTSQEDHEHDIKVVDIEKRMYMAAAPDLDILIRSSGETRLSNFLLYQSDKCQLYSPAALWPELGLWHFVWAVLSYQRSYSYFEKKRKQL
;
A
#
# COMPACT_ATOMS: atom_id res chain seq x y z
N MET A 1 46.17 -22.28 -5.97
CA MET A 1 46.11 -21.07 -5.14
C MET A 1 44.68 -20.55 -5.16
N MET A 2 43.88 -20.93 -4.15
CA MET A 2 42.47 -20.55 -3.98
C MET A 2 42.40 -19.71 -2.70
N GLY A 3 41.84 -18.49 -2.80
CA GLY A 3 41.77 -17.56 -1.67
C GLY A 3 40.54 -16.67 -1.72
N ASN A 4 39.72 -16.81 -0.67
CA ASN A 4 38.81 -15.81 -0.10
C ASN A 4 37.54 -15.39 -0.86
N GLY A 5 36.66 -16.37 -1.12
CA GLY A 5 35.21 -16.15 -1.32
C GLY A 5 34.37 -16.17 -0.01
N GLY A 6 34.99 -16.15 1.17
CA GLY A 6 34.36 -16.49 2.46
C GLY A 6 33.87 -15.33 3.34
N SER A 7 33.84 -14.09 2.85
CA SER A 7 33.51 -12.90 3.68
C SER A 7 32.10 -12.34 3.46
N LEU A 8 31.50 -12.55 2.28
CA LEU A 8 30.19 -11.96 1.93
C LEU A 8 28.99 -12.74 2.52
N MET A 9 29.15 -14.04 2.76
CA MET A 9 28.14 -14.91 3.40
C MET A 9 27.91 -14.52 4.87
N ARG A 10 28.92 -13.95 5.55
CA ARG A 10 28.81 -13.53 6.97
C ARG A 10 28.01 -12.24 7.16
N PHE A 11 27.71 -11.49 6.12
CA PHE A 11 27.01 -10.20 6.23
C PHE A 11 25.54 -10.24 5.83
N PHE A 12 25.13 -11.24 5.04
CA PHE A 12 23.72 -11.61 4.86
C PHE A 12 23.10 -12.16 6.17
N LEU A 13 23.95 -12.62 7.09
CA LEU A 13 23.60 -13.11 8.43
C LEU A 13 23.30 -12.02 9.49
N ARG A 14 23.16 -10.73 9.11
CA ARG A 14 22.87 -9.66 10.09
C ARG A 14 21.42 -9.16 10.10
N LYS A 15 20.53 -9.75 9.28
CA LYS A 15 19.06 -9.63 9.40
C LYS A 15 18.36 -10.99 9.63
N THR A 16 19.13 -12.07 9.68
CA THR A 16 18.77 -13.33 10.34
C THR A 16 19.48 -13.37 11.69
N MET A 17 18.72 -13.35 12.78
CA MET A 17 19.13 -14.27 13.83
C MET A 17 18.94 -15.67 13.27
N GLU A 18 20.08 -16.35 13.12
CA GLU A 18 20.23 -17.77 13.42
C GLU A 18 19.45 -18.71 12.50
N THR A 19 20.06 -19.01 11.35
CA THR A 19 20.12 -20.39 10.88
C THR A 19 21.41 -21.01 11.41
N GLU A 20 21.40 -21.33 12.70
CA GLU A 20 22.22 -22.43 13.22
C GLU A 20 21.25 -23.50 13.67
N SER A 21 21.50 -24.73 13.25
CA SER A 21 20.87 -25.97 13.67
C SER A 21 21.21 -26.28 15.13
N SER A 22 20.92 -25.33 16.03
CA SER A 22 21.17 -25.41 17.45
C SER A 22 19.87 -25.11 18.21
N VAL A 23 19.59 -25.95 19.20
CA VAL A 23 18.42 -25.87 20.09
C VAL A 23 18.26 -24.45 20.68
N THR A 24 19.38 -23.75 20.91
CA THR A 24 19.46 -22.36 21.39
C THR A 24 18.85 -21.32 20.45
N GLY A 25 19.00 -21.45 19.12
CA GLY A 25 18.37 -20.55 18.15
C GLY A 25 16.85 -20.65 18.13
N GLY A 26 16.32 -21.84 18.42
CA GLY A 26 14.88 -22.07 18.61
C GLY A 26 14.32 -21.35 19.85
N TYR A 27 15.06 -21.38 20.97
CA TYR A 27 14.68 -20.65 22.18
C TYR A 27 14.72 -19.14 21.99
N ARG A 28 15.75 -18.61 21.32
CA ARG A 28 15.88 -17.18 21.04
C ARG A 28 14.79 -16.66 20.11
N ARG A 29 14.43 -17.41 19.07
CA ARG A 29 13.29 -17.11 18.18
C ARG A 29 11.95 -17.14 18.93
N ARG A 30 11.75 -18.11 19.83
CA ARG A 30 10.55 -18.17 20.68
C ARG A 30 10.46 -17.01 21.65
N PHE A 31 11.57 -16.64 22.29
CA PHE A 31 11.62 -15.54 23.23
C PHE A 31 11.39 -14.18 22.56
N THR A 32 12.03 -13.93 21.42
CA THR A 32 11.82 -12.70 20.63
C THR A 32 10.38 -12.60 20.11
N GLY A 33 9.80 -13.72 19.67
CA GLY A 33 8.38 -13.78 19.30
C GLY A 33 7.44 -13.50 20.49
N PHE A 34 7.76 -14.03 21.67
CA PHE A 34 7.00 -13.76 22.90
C PHE A 34 7.05 -12.28 23.28
N LEU A 35 8.24 -11.67 23.31
CA LEU A 35 8.39 -10.25 23.64
C LEU A 35 7.63 -9.35 22.65
N ARG A 36 7.68 -9.68 21.36
CA ARG A 36 6.89 -8.99 20.33
C ARG A 36 5.39 -9.08 20.61
N LYS A 37 4.87 -10.28 20.92
CA LYS A 37 3.45 -10.47 21.26
C LYS A 37 3.04 -9.70 22.51
N CYS A 38 3.86 -9.71 23.56
CA CYS A 38 3.62 -8.91 24.76
C CYS A 38 3.55 -7.42 24.44
N MET A 39 4.49 -6.92 23.64
CA MET A 39 4.51 -5.52 23.23
C MET A 39 3.29 -5.14 22.40
N PHE A 40 2.88 -5.97 21.43
CA PHE A 40 1.67 -5.73 20.66
C PHE A 40 0.41 -5.83 21.50
N SER A 41 0.36 -6.73 22.48
CA SER A 41 -0.74 -6.78 23.45
C SER A 41 -0.86 -5.47 24.23
N VAL A 42 0.26 -4.90 24.72
CA VAL A 42 0.25 -3.59 25.39
C VAL A 42 -0.18 -2.48 24.44
N LEU A 43 0.36 -2.43 23.21
CA LEU A 43 -0.04 -1.42 22.22
C LEU A 43 -1.53 -1.53 21.85
N SER A 44 -2.08 -2.74 21.78
CA SER A 44 -3.49 -2.97 21.44
C SER A 44 -4.47 -2.50 22.53
N MET A 45 -3.99 -2.17 23.73
CA MET A 45 -4.80 -1.51 24.75
C MET A 45 -5.10 -0.03 24.42
N GLY A 46 -4.29 0.58 23.54
CA GLY A 46 -4.54 1.91 22.99
C GLY A 46 -5.29 1.85 21.65
N PRO A 47 -5.56 3.01 21.02
CA PRO A 47 -6.17 3.04 19.71
C PRO A 47 -5.22 2.41 18.67
N VAL A 48 -5.70 1.38 17.98
CA VAL A 48 -4.96 0.71 16.89
C VAL A 48 -5.31 1.41 15.58
N PRO A 49 -4.31 1.81 14.76
CA PRO A 49 -4.58 2.35 13.43
C PRO A 49 -5.27 1.28 12.57
N ASN A 50 -6.39 1.65 11.96
CA ASN A 50 -7.16 0.78 11.08
C ASN A 50 -6.50 0.66 9.70
N HIS A 51 -5.93 1.77 9.21
CA HIS A 51 -5.30 1.84 7.88
C HIS A 51 -3.90 2.47 7.93
N ILE A 52 -2.87 1.72 7.52
CA ILE A 52 -1.50 2.21 7.39
C ILE A 52 -1.04 2.13 5.93
N ALA A 53 -0.47 3.22 5.40
CA ALA A 53 0.13 3.25 4.07
C ALA A 53 1.66 3.36 4.13
N PHE A 54 2.36 2.78 3.15
CA PHE A 54 3.81 2.75 3.07
C PHE A 54 4.34 3.23 1.72
N ILE A 55 5.20 4.25 1.74
CA ILE A 55 6.09 4.60 0.64
C ILE A 55 7.42 3.87 0.85
N MET A 56 7.62 2.79 0.10
CA MET A 56 8.74 1.84 0.25
C MET A 56 10.04 2.32 -0.42
N ASP A 57 10.54 3.50 -0.01
CA ASP A 57 11.73 4.14 -0.58
C ASP A 57 13.04 3.56 -0.01
N GLY A 58 14.10 3.57 -0.81
CA GLY A 58 15.46 3.22 -0.39
C GLY A 58 15.99 1.89 -0.90
N ASN A 59 15.23 1.12 -1.69
CA ASN A 59 15.66 -0.20 -2.20
C ASN A 59 16.98 -0.13 -3.00
N ARG A 60 17.09 0.82 -3.94
CA ARG A 60 18.32 1.02 -4.73
C ARG A 60 19.50 1.49 -3.86
N ARG A 61 19.25 2.40 -2.91
CA ARG A 61 20.26 2.88 -1.95
C ARG A 61 20.77 1.74 -1.06
N TYR A 62 19.87 0.84 -0.64
CA TYR A 62 20.22 -0.33 0.15
C TYR A 62 21.10 -1.31 -0.64
N ALA A 63 20.74 -1.61 -1.89
CA ALA A 63 21.56 -2.45 -2.77
C ALA A 63 22.97 -1.88 -2.94
N LYS A 64 23.09 -0.57 -3.23
CA LYS A 64 24.38 0.11 -3.35
C LYS A 64 25.20 0.06 -2.06
N LYS A 65 24.57 0.32 -0.90
CA LYS A 65 25.21 0.26 0.43
C LYS A 65 25.76 -1.13 0.76
N ARG A 66 25.17 -2.18 0.19
CA ARG A 66 25.51 -3.58 0.44
C ARG A 66 26.27 -4.26 -0.71
N ASN A 67 26.66 -3.50 -1.75
CA ASN A 67 27.29 -4.03 -2.97
C ASN A 67 26.50 -5.19 -3.60
N LEU A 68 25.17 -5.09 -3.61
CA LEU A 68 24.29 -6.09 -4.20
C LEU A 68 24.04 -5.80 -5.69
N GLN A 69 23.71 -6.87 -6.42
CA GLN A 69 23.33 -6.77 -7.83
C GLN A 69 22.01 -6.03 -8.04
N LEU A 70 21.72 -5.69 -9.29
CA LEU A 70 20.45 -5.08 -9.69
C LEU A 70 19.28 -6.02 -9.31
N GLY A 71 18.19 -5.47 -8.79
CA GLY A 71 17.02 -6.25 -8.37
C GLY A 71 17.09 -6.78 -6.93
N GLU A 72 18.26 -7.14 -6.42
CA GLU A 72 18.43 -7.68 -5.05
C GLU A 72 17.91 -6.73 -3.96
N GLY A 73 18.06 -5.41 -4.15
CA GLY A 73 17.48 -4.42 -3.25
C GLY A 73 15.95 -4.47 -3.19
N HIS A 74 15.29 -4.78 -4.31
CA HIS A 74 13.85 -4.95 -4.36
C HIS A 74 13.40 -6.29 -3.79
N ARG A 75 14.18 -7.37 -3.98
CA ARG A 75 13.94 -8.66 -3.29
C ARG A 75 14.01 -8.50 -1.77
N ALA A 76 15.02 -7.80 -1.27
CA ALA A 76 15.13 -7.46 0.15
C ALA A 76 13.97 -6.56 0.61
N GLY A 77 13.50 -5.66 -0.26
CA GLY A 77 12.31 -4.86 -0.01
C GLY A 77 11.02 -5.69 0.10
N PHE A 78 10.84 -6.70 -0.74
CA PHE A 78 9.71 -7.62 -0.66
C PHE A 78 9.73 -8.43 0.64
N ALA A 79 10.91 -8.90 1.07
CA ALA A 79 11.05 -9.54 2.38
C ALA A 79 10.65 -8.60 3.53
N SER A 80 11.06 -7.32 3.49
CA SER A 80 10.63 -6.31 4.47
C SER A 80 9.11 -6.10 4.46
N LEU A 81 8.46 -6.11 3.28
CA LEU A 81 7.01 -6.02 3.18
C LEU A 81 6.34 -7.18 3.93
N MET A 82 6.80 -8.41 3.72
CA MET A 82 6.26 -9.60 4.41
C MET A 82 6.36 -9.48 5.94
N TRP A 83 7.47 -8.98 6.46
CA TRP A 83 7.62 -8.72 7.90
C TRP A 83 6.65 -7.66 8.42
N ILE A 84 6.49 -6.57 7.67
CA ILE A 84 5.60 -5.47 8.05
C ILE A 84 4.14 -5.89 8.02
N LEU A 85 3.71 -6.67 7.01
CA LEU A 85 2.38 -7.26 6.98
C LEU A 85 2.13 -8.16 8.17
N GLY A 86 3.13 -8.96 8.58
CA GLY A 86 3.06 -9.74 9.81
C GLY A 86 2.86 -8.87 11.06
N TYR A 87 3.57 -7.75 11.17
CA TYR A 87 3.38 -6.82 12.29
C TYR A 87 2.01 -6.13 12.28
N CYS A 88 1.55 -5.69 11.11
CA CYS A 88 0.21 -5.13 10.92
C CYS A 88 -0.87 -6.13 11.35
N TYR A 89 -0.77 -7.37 10.87
CA TYR A 89 -1.69 -8.45 11.21
C TYR A 89 -1.70 -8.75 12.71
N GLU A 90 -0.53 -8.94 13.33
CA GLU A 90 -0.44 -9.25 14.76
C GLU A 90 -0.92 -8.11 15.67
N LEU A 91 -0.75 -6.85 15.26
CA LEU A 91 -1.26 -5.70 15.99
C LEU A 91 -2.79 -5.52 15.81
N GLY A 92 -3.36 -6.05 14.72
CA GLY A 92 -4.80 -5.95 14.42
C GLY A 92 -5.16 -4.87 13.39
N VAL A 93 -4.19 -4.34 12.64
CA VAL A 93 -4.41 -3.41 11.53
C VAL A 93 -5.20 -4.12 10.42
N LYS A 94 -6.22 -3.45 9.87
CA LYS A 94 -7.13 -4.06 8.88
C LYS A 94 -6.78 -3.73 7.44
N TYR A 95 -6.26 -2.54 7.18
CA TYR A 95 -5.94 -2.07 5.84
C TYR A 95 -4.47 -1.67 5.78
N VAL A 96 -3.77 -2.18 4.77
CA VAL A 96 -2.39 -1.80 4.47
C VAL A 96 -2.32 -1.37 3.02
N THR A 97 -1.87 -0.14 2.75
CA THR A 97 -1.64 0.34 1.38
C THR A 97 -0.14 0.47 1.11
N ILE A 98 0.33 0.04 -0.05
CA ILE A 98 1.75 0.14 -0.42
C ILE A 98 1.93 0.83 -1.76
N TYR A 99 2.93 1.71 -1.83
CA TYR A 99 3.32 2.33 -3.09
C TYR A 99 4.33 1.44 -3.82
N ALA A 100 3.84 0.55 -4.69
CA ALA A 100 4.67 -0.43 -5.38
C ALA A 100 5.28 0.14 -6.67
N PHE A 101 4.47 0.81 -7.51
CA PHE A 101 4.92 1.33 -8.79
C PHE A 101 4.17 2.61 -9.18
N SER A 102 4.92 3.67 -9.48
CA SER A 102 4.36 4.96 -9.87
C SER A 102 4.22 5.08 -11.39
N ILE A 103 3.23 5.83 -11.87
CA ILE A 103 3.14 6.19 -13.31
C ILE A 103 4.41 6.93 -13.76
N ASP A 104 5.01 7.75 -12.90
CA ASP A 104 6.29 8.41 -13.19
C ASP A 104 7.45 7.43 -13.46
N ASN A 105 7.33 6.16 -13.05
CA ASN A 105 8.35 5.15 -13.32
C ASN A 105 8.39 4.72 -14.79
N PHE A 106 7.34 4.95 -15.58
CA PHE A 106 7.36 4.75 -17.02
C PHE A 106 8.28 5.72 -17.78
N LYS A 107 8.67 6.84 -17.15
CA LYS A 107 9.64 7.80 -17.72
C LYS A 107 11.08 7.27 -17.72
N ARG A 108 11.33 6.09 -17.13
CA ARG A 108 12.64 5.45 -17.12
C ARG A 108 12.94 4.76 -18.46
N ARG A 109 14.17 4.28 -18.63
CA ARG A 109 14.57 3.59 -19.87
C ARG A 109 13.71 2.34 -20.10
N PRO A 110 13.32 2.01 -21.34
CA PRO A 110 12.44 0.86 -21.63
C PRO A 110 12.91 -0.46 -21.00
N ASN A 111 14.21 -0.76 -21.07
CA ASN A 111 14.77 -1.96 -20.44
C ASN A 111 14.61 -1.98 -18.91
N GLU A 112 14.70 -0.82 -18.24
CA GLU A 112 14.48 -0.73 -16.79
C GLU A 112 13.00 -0.94 -16.45
N VAL A 113 12.09 -0.41 -17.26
CA VAL A 113 10.64 -0.63 -17.10
C VAL A 113 10.31 -2.11 -17.25
N GLN A 114 10.86 -2.78 -18.26
CA GLN A 114 10.65 -4.22 -18.47
C GLN A 114 11.09 -5.04 -17.26
N VAL A 115 12.29 -4.78 -16.73
CA VAL A 115 12.80 -5.47 -15.52
C VAL A 115 11.87 -5.26 -14.31
N LEU A 116 11.27 -4.07 -14.17
CA LEU A 116 10.32 -3.81 -13.09
C LEU A 116 8.98 -4.55 -13.29
N MET A 117 8.51 -4.70 -14.53
CA MET A 117 7.33 -5.51 -14.85
C MET A 117 7.57 -6.99 -14.58
N ASP A 118 8.71 -7.52 -15.01
CA ASP A 118 9.09 -8.93 -14.77
C ASP A 118 9.19 -9.21 -13.27
N LEU A 119 9.78 -8.29 -12.51
CA LEU A 119 9.86 -8.38 -11.06
C LEU A 119 8.47 -8.32 -10.40
N MET A 120 7.56 -7.48 -10.93
CA MET A 120 6.21 -7.38 -10.41
C MET A 120 5.45 -8.69 -10.60
N LEU A 121 5.55 -9.30 -11.79
CA LEU A 121 4.98 -10.61 -12.08
C LEU A 121 5.53 -11.67 -11.11
N GLU A 122 6.87 -11.73 -10.96
CA GLU A 122 7.53 -12.64 -10.02
C GLU A 122 6.99 -12.50 -8.58
N LYS A 123 6.74 -11.25 -8.14
CA LYS A 123 6.24 -10.99 -6.78
C LYS A 123 4.76 -11.28 -6.61
N ILE A 124 3.94 -11.06 -7.63
CA ILE A 124 2.53 -11.48 -7.61
C ILE A 124 2.46 -13.00 -7.49
N ASP A 125 3.25 -13.74 -8.28
CA ASP A 125 3.29 -15.20 -8.19
C ASP A 125 3.77 -15.67 -6.82
N GLU A 126 4.78 -15.00 -6.23
CA GLU A 126 5.25 -15.29 -4.88
C GLU A 126 4.16 -15.06 -3.81
N LEU A 127 3.32 -14.03 -3.95
CA LEU A 127 2.18 -13.77 -3.06
C LEU A 127 1.09 -14.85 -3.17
N LEU A 128 0.97 -15.54 -4.31
CA LEU A 128 -0.08 -16.53 -4.56
C LEU A 128 0.31 -17.98 -4.20
N LYS A 129 1.59 -18.25 -3.95
CA LYS A 129 2.08 -19.57 -3.51
C LYS A 129 1.30 -20.09 -2.29
N GLU A 130 1.15 -21.40 -2.19
CA GLU A 130 0.38 -22.03 -1.10
C GLU A 130 0.91 -21.67 0.30
N GLU A 131 2.23 -21.60 0.44
CA GLU A 131 2.91 -21.26 1.70
C GLU A 131 2.98 -19.75 1.96
N SER A 132 2.32 -18.91 1.15
CA SER A 132 2.44 -17.46 1.28
C SER A 132 1.74 -16.92 2.53
N LEU A 133 2.27 -15.81 3.04
CA LEU A 133 1.62 -15.07 4.13
C LEU A 133 0.21 -14.60 3.76
N VAL A 134 -0.08 -14.43 2.46
CA VAL A 134 -1.40 -14.03 1.98
C VAL A 134 -2.44 -15.09 2.37
N ARG A 135 -2.14 -16.37 2.18
CA ARG A 135 -3.02 -17.45 2.59
C ARG A 135 -3.01 -17.63 4.12
N GLN A 136 -1.83 -17.65 4.72
CA GLN A 136 -1.69 -17.86 6.17
C GLN A 136 -2.44 -16.81 7.00
N TYR A 137 -2.38 -15.54 6.59
CA TYR A 137 -3.03 -14.43 7.30
C TYR A 137 -4.39 -14.08 6.73
N GLY A 138 -4.89 -14.77 5.69
CA GLY A 138 -6.16 -14.44 5.04
C GLY A 138 -6.17 -12.99 4.54
N ILE A 139 -5.15 -12.62 3.77
CA ILE A 139 -4.98 -11.30 3.18
C ILE A 139 -5.76 -11.21 1.87
N GLN A 140 -6.66 -10.25 1.76
CA GLN A 140 -7.33 -9.89 0.50
C GLN A 140 -6.47 -8.89 -0.26
N LEU A 141 -6.15 -9.19 -1.52
CA LEU A 141 -5.35 -8.31 -2.36
C LEU A 141 -6.25 -7.42 -3.21
N TYR A 142 -5.91 -6.13 -3.27
CA TYR A 142 -6.47 -5.17 -4.21
C TYR A 142 -5.36 -4.44 -4.93
N PHE A 143 -5.44 -4.33 -6.24
CA PHE A 143 -4.49 -3.54 -7.04
C PHE A 143 -5.18 -2.26 -7.50
N ILE A 144 -4.54 -1.12 -7.21
CA ILE A 144 -5.14 0.21 -7.29
C ILE A 144 -4.28 1.09 -8.20
N GLY A 145 -4.89 1.70 -9.21
CA GLY A 145 -4.21 2.57 -10.16
C GLY A 145 -4.71 2.35 -11.58
N ASN A 146 -3.99 2.92 -12.54
CA ASN A 146 -4.32 2.79 -13.96
C ASN A 146 -3.78 1.46 -14.51
N LEU A 147 -4.49 0.37 -14.21
CA LEU A 147 -4.10 -1.00 -14.58
C LEU A 147 -3.98 -1.21 -16.10
N LYS A 148 -4.59 -0.33 -16.92
CA LYS A 148 -4.49 -0.35 -18.39
C LYS A 148 -3.06 -0.08 -18.88
N LEU A 149 -2.20 0.50 -18.04
CA LEU A 149 -0.79 0.76 -18.36
C LEU A 149 0.13 -0.45 -18.12
N LEU A 150 -0.37 -1.53 -17.52
CA LEU A 150 0.39 -2.75 -17.31
C LEU A 150 0.50 -3.55 -18.61
N SER A 151 1.57 -4.35 -18.74
CA SER A 151 1.62 -5.37 -19.78
C SER A 151 0.55 -6.43 -19.54
N ASP A 152 0.04 -7.05 -20.60
CA ASP A 152 -1.07 -8.01 -20.52
C ASP A 152 -0.80 -9.13 -19.50
N ASN A 153 0.40 -9.72 -19.54
CA ASN A 153 0.80 -10.77 -18.61
C ASN A 153 0.70 -10.33 -17.14
N VAL A 154 1.09 -9.09 -16.83
CA VAL A 154 1.05 -8.55 -15.46
C VAL A 154 -0.39 -8.20 -15.08
N ARG A 155 -1.16 -7.62 -16.01
CA ARG A 155 -2.57 -7.28 -15.79
C ARG A 155 -3.40 -8.53 -15.49
N GLU A 156 -3.23 -9.60 -16.26
CA GLU A 156 -3.90 -10.88 -15.98
C GLU A 156 -3.46 -11.47 -14.63
N ALA A 157 -2.18 -11.36 -14.27
CA ALA A 157 -1.71 -11.83 -12.96
C ALA A 157 -2.34 -11.06 -11.79
N VAL A 158 -2.48 -9.74 -11.95
CA VAL A 158 -3.19 -8.86 -11.01
C VAL A 158 -4.65 -9.27 -10.86
N GLU A 159 -5.37 -9.47 -11.97
CA GLU A 159 -6.78 -9.89 -11.98
C GLU A 159 -6.96 -11.25 -11.27
N ARG A 160 -6.13 -12.23 -11.63
CA ARG A 160 -6.11 -13.55 -10.96
C ARG A 160 -5.84 -13.44 -9.47
N ALA A 161 -4.91 -12.57 -9.06
CA ALA A 161 -4.56 -12.40 -7.65
C ALA A 161 -5.73 -11.84 -6.82
N MET A 162 -6.47 -10.86 -7.37
CA MET A 162 -7.66 -10.32 -6.74
C MET A 162 -8.76 -11.38 -6.63
N GLU A 163 -8.98 -12.18 -7.68
CA GLU A 163 -9.98 -13.25 -7.68
C GLU A 163 -9.69 -14.33 -6.63
N ILE A 164 -8.47 -14.87 -6.61
CA ILE A 164 -8.05 -15.92 -5.68
C ILE A 164 -8.21 -15.48 -4.23
N THR A 165 -7.97 -14.20 -3.95
CA THR A 165 -7.97 -13.66 -2.58
C THR A 165 -9.27 -12.97 -2.20
N ALA A 166 -10.27 -12.92 -3.10
CA ALA A 166 -11.52 -12.17 -2.90
C ALA A 166 -12.33 -12.58 -1.65
N LYS A 167 -12.20 -13.83 -1.21
CA LYS A 167 -12.91 -14.36 -0.03
C LYS A 167 -12.13 -14.17 1.29
N ASN A 168 -10.90 -13.68 1.22
CA ASN A 168 -10.11 -13.39 2.41
C ASN A 168 -10.67 -12.15 3.11
N ASN A 169 -10.62 -12.12 4.44
CA ASN A 169 -11.32 -11.08 5.22
C ASN A 169 -10.60 -10.64 6.50
N LYS A 170 -9.33 -11.00 6.68
CA LYS A 170 -8.60 -10.71 7.93
C LYS A 170 -7.79 -9.42 7.84
N LEU A 171 -7.16 -9.19 6.70
CA LEU A 171 -6.38 -7.99 6.37
C LEU A 171 -6.55 -7.69 4.88
N VAL A 172 -6.67 -6.43 4.51
CA VAL A 172 -6.75 -5.97 3.12
C VAL A 172 -5.43 -5.30 2.77
N LEU A 173 -4.76 -5.80 1.72
CA LEU A 173 -3.55 -5.21 1.17
C LEU A 173 -3.85 -4.54 -0.17
N LEU A 174 -3.80 -3.21 -0.17
CA LEU A 174 -3.96 -2.39 -1.37
C LEU A 174 -2.58 -2.08 -1.95
N ILE A 175 -2.36 -2.46 -3.21
CA ILE A 175 -1.10 -2.36 -3.92
C ILE A 175 -1.26 -1.30 -5.00
N CYS A 176 -0.63 -0.15 -4.82
CA CYS A 176 -0.73 0.95 -5.77
C CYS A 176 0.22 0.75 -6.96
N VAL A 177 -0.36 0.47 -8.13
CA VAL A 177 0.36 0.12 -9.36
C VAL A 177 -0.53 0.17 -10.60
N PRO A 178 -0.06 0.76 -11.71
CA PRO A 178 0.68 2.01 -11.78
C PRO A 178 -0.17 3.15 -11.25
N TYR A 179 0.34 3.88 -10.26
CA TYR A 179 -0.48 4.85 -9.52
C TYR A 179 0.21 6.21 -9.40
N THR A 180 -0.57 7.29 -9.50
CA THR A 180 -0.24 8.60 -8.93
C THR A 180 -1.52 9.25 -8.41
N SER A 181 -1.43 10.07 -7.38
CA SER A 181 -2.61 10.73 -6.81
C SER A 181 -3.25 11.71 -7.79
N THR A 182 -2.44 12.38 -8.63
CA THR A 182 -2.98 13.25 -9.70
C THR A 182 -3.77 12.48 -10.76
N ASP A 183 -3.31 11.28 -11.14
CA ASP A 183 -4.04 10.41 -12.07
C ASP A 183 -5.33 9.88 -11.44
N GLU A 184 -5.29 9.49 -10.16
CA GLU A 184 -6.50 9.09 -9.42
C GLU A 184 -7.54 10.21 -9.35
N ILE A 185 -7.12 11.44 -9.06
CA ILE A 185 -8.02 12.59 -8.99
C ILE A 185 -8.62 12.88 -10.37
N LEU A 186 -7.81 12.85 -11.44
CA LEU A 186 -8.30 13.02 -12.80
C LEU A 186 -9.35 11.95 -13.15
N HIS A 187 -9.02 10.67 -12.93
CA HIS A 187 -9.93 9.56 -13.14
C HIS A 187 -11.24 9.73 -12.36
N ALA A 188 -11.16 10.09 -11.07
CA ALA A 188 -12.34 10.27 -10.24
C ALA A 188 -13.26 11.39 -10.76
N VAL A 189 -12.68 12.48 -11.27
CA VAL A 189 -13.44 13.58 -11.89
C VAL A 189 -14.08 13.12 -13.19
N GLU A 190 -13.34 12.44 -14.07
CA GLU A 190 -13.86 11.91 -15.35
C GLU A 190 -15.04 10.95 -15.13
N GLU A 191 -14.88 9.97 -14.23
CA GLU A 191 -15.93 9.01 -13.87
C GLU A 191 -17.14 9.68 -13.22
N SER A 192 -16.92 10.69 -12.36
CA SER A 192 -18.02 11.45 -11.75
C SER A 192 -18.83 12.21 -12.80
N CYS A 193 -18.16 12.81 -13.79
CA CYS A 193 -18.84 13.48 -14.90
C CYS A 193 -19.63 12.49 -15.75
N GLN A 194 -19.06 11.33 -16.05
CA GLN A 194 -19.72 10.29 -16.84
C GLN A 194 -20.99 9.78 -16.16
N ASP A 195 -20.94 9.49 -14.85
CA ASP A 195 -22.12 9.08 -14.08
C ASP A 195 -23.28 10.06 -14.20
N LYS A 196 -22.99 11.37 -14.09
CA LYS A 196 -24.04 12.39 -14.13
C LYS A 196 -24.64 12.55 -15.52
N LEU A 197 -23.83 12.40 -16.56
CA LEU A 197 -24.29 12.37 -17.95
C LEU A 197 -25.20 11.16 -18.18
N ASP A 198 -24.79 9.98 -17.73
CA ASP A 198 -25.57 8.74 -17.88
C ASP A 198 -26.90 8.81 -17.12
N HIS A 199 -26.90 9.34 -15.90
CA HIS A 199 -28.12 9.58 -15.13
C HIS A 199 -29.05 10.59 -15.80
N SER A 200 -28.51 11.68 -16.35
CA SER A 200 -29.30 12.70 -17.05
C SER A 200 -29.94 12.16 -18.33
N GLN A 201 -29.25 11.28 -19.04
CA GLN A 201 -29.77 10.61 -20.24
C GLN A 201 -30.83 9.57 -19.90
N ALA A 202 -30.63 8.79 -18.83
CA ALA A 202 -31.61 7.82 -18.36
C ALA A 202 -32.94 8.48 -17.96
N VAL A 203 -32.90 9.61 -17.24
CA VAL A 203 -34.10 10.36 -16.82
C VAL A 203 -34.87 10.93 -18.02
N LYS A 204 -34.16 11.40 -19.06
CA LYS A 204 -34.79 11.89 -20.30
C LYS A 204 -35.47 10.78 -21.10
N GLN A 205 -34.94 9.56 -21.08
CA GLN A 205 -35.56 8.41 -21.76
C GLN A 205 -36.81 7.89 -21.03
N THR A 206 -36.84 7.94 -19.69
CA THR A 206 -38.02 7.52 -18.91
C THR A 206 -39.19 8.50 -18.96
N ASN A 207 -38.94 9.79 -19.22
CA ASN A 207 -39.98 10.82 -19.30
C ASN A 207 -40.47 11.10 -20.74
N GLY A 208 -40.07 10.26 -21.71
CA GLY A 208 -40.39 10.39 -23.14
C GLY A 208 -41.83 10.03 -23.52
N SER A 209 -42.84 10.43 -22.75
CA SER A 209 -44.26 10.38 -23.15
C SER A 209 -45.12 11.36 -22.35
N THR A 210 -44.80 12.65 -22.35
CA THR A 210 -45.85 13.68 -22.34
C THR A 210 -45.33 14.97 -22.97
N ASP A 211 -45.85 15.30 -24.15
CA ASP A 211 -45.78 16.65 -24.71
C ASP A 211 -46.45 17.63 -23.75
N HIS A 212 -45.72 18.60 -23.21
CA HIS A 212 -46.20 19.98 -23.19
C HIS A 212 -45.10 21.01 -22.91
N CYS A 213 -45.03 21.97 -23.83
CA CYS A 213 -44.30 23.21 -23.80
C CYS A 213 -44.67 24.07 -22.57
N ASN A 214 -43.70 24.48 -21.74
CA ASN A 214 -43.30 25.89 -21.53
C ASN A 214 -42.47 26.12 -20.25
N GLN A 215 -41.59 27.12 -20.39
CA GLN A 215 -41.13 28.08 -19.37
C GLN A 215 -40.02 27.67 -18.38
N THR A 216 -38.83 28.17 -18.72
CA THR A 216 -38.04 29.08 -17.89
C THR A 216 -38.05 28.83 -16.40
N SER A 217 -37.09 28.04 -15.94
CA SER A 217 -36.45 28.26 -14.65
C SER A 217 -34.96 28.45 -14.93
N GLN A 218 -34.48 29.65 -14.62
CA GLN A 218 -33.08 29.88 -14.26
C GLN A 218 -32.80 28.95 -13.08
N GLU A 219 -32.39 27.72 -13.39
CA GLU A 219 -31.93 26.77 -12.38
C GLU A 219 -30.45 27.03 -12.21
N ASP A 220 -30.12 27.48 -11.01
CA ASP A 220 -28.78 27.69 -10.52
C ASP A 220 -27.82 26.64 -11.11
N HIS A 221 -26.83 27.07 -11.90
CA HIS A 221 -25.66 26.27 -12.23
C HIS A 221 -24.81 26.07 -10.96
N GLU A 222 -25.42 25.53 -9.91
CA GLU A 222 -24.78 25.10 -8.69
C GLU A 222 -24.02 23.82 -9.05
N HIS A 223 -22.70 23.85 -8.86
CA HIS A 223 -21.73 22.86 -9.33
C HIS A 223 -22.27 21.44 -9.48
N ASP A 224 -22.39 21.00 -10.74
CA ASP A 224 -22.88 19.67 -11.09
C ASP A 224 -22.08 18.56 -10.41
N ILE A 225 -20.83 18.76 -9.99
CA ILE A 225 -20.01 17.72 -9.33
C ILE A 225 -19.73 18.13 -7.88
N LYS A 226 -20.11 17.27 -6.93
CA LYS A 226 -19.85 17.44 -5.49
C LYS A 226 -18.63 16.63 -5.08
N VAL A 227 -18.02 17.02 -3.95
CA VAL A 227 -16.86 16.30 -3.38
C VAL A 227 -17.16 14.81 -3.16
N VAL A 228 -18.37 14.50 -2.67
CA VAL A 228 -18.82 13.11 -2.46
C VAL A 228 -18.90 12.29 -3.75
N ASP A 229 -19.08 12.92 -4.91
CA ASP A 229 -19.10 12.23 -6.19
C ASP A 229 -17.67 11.80 -6.56
N ILE A 230 -16.70 12.72 -6.36
CA ILE A 230 -15.27 12.45 -6.57
C ILE A 230 -14.77 11.37 -5.59
N GLU A 231 -15.08 11.48 -4.29
CA GLU A 231 -14.64 10.52 -3.26
C GLU A 231 -15.08 9.09 -3.57
N LYS A 232 -16.31 8.90 -4.07
CA LYS A 232 -16.84 7.58 -4.46
C LYS A 232 -16.13 6.99 -5.67
N ARG A 233 -15.53 7.81 -6.53
CA ARG A 233 -14.88 7.41 -7.78
C ARG A 233 -13.36 7.40 -7.72
N MET A 234 -12.77 7.74 -6.57
CA MET A 234 -11.37 7.50 -6.32
C MET A 234 -11.08 6.00 -6.30
N TYR A 235 -9.92 5.57 -6.81
CA TYR A 235 -9.50 4.18 -6.72
C TYR A 235 -9.48 3.70 -5.25
N MET A 236 -9.13 4.59 -4.32
CA MET A 236 -9.06 4.32 -2.89
C MET A 236 -10.40 4.36 -2.14
N ALA A 237 -11.54 4.53 -2.83
CA ALA A 237 -12.87 4.40 -2.22
C ALA A 237 -13.11 3.00 -1.61
N ALA A 238 -12.32 2.00 -2.01
CA ALA A 238 -12.37 0.64 -1.47
C ALA A 238 -11.80 0.50 -0.03
N ALA A 239 -11.13 1.52 0.49
CA ALA A 239 -10.51 1.50 1.82
C ALA A 239 -11.03 2.66 2.70
N PRO A 240 -11.02 2.49 4.04
CA PRO A 240 -11.35 3.57 4.97
C PRO A 240 -10.23 4.62 5.00
N ASP A 241 -10.51 5.74 5.67
CA ASP A 241 -9.56 6.82 5.91
C ASP A 241 -8.19 6.34 6.39
N LEU A 242 -7.14 6.99 5.90
CA LEU A 242 -5.77 6.68 6.26
C LEU A 242 -5.45 7.19 7.67
N ASP A 243 -4.94 6.32 8.55
CA ASP A 243 -4.50 6.70 9.89
C ASP A 243 -3.03 7.12 9.91
N ILE A 244 -2.17 6.36 9.23
CA ILE A 244 -0.72 6.59 9.24
C ILE A 244 -0.16 6.42 7.82
N LEU A 245 0.64 7.37 7.36
CA LEU A 245 1.49 7.24 6.19
C LEU A 245 2.95 7.19 6.59
N ILE A 246 3.62 6.09 6.27
CA ILE A 246 5.03 5.85 6.60
C ILE A 246 5.86 5.94 5.33
N ARG A 247 6.88 6.81 5.32
CA ARG A 247 7.86 6.89 4.24
C ARG A 247 9.26 6.57 4.74
N SER A 248 9.83 5.46 4.29
CA SER A 248 11.22 5.13 4.62
C SER A 248 12.22 6.08 3.97
N SER A 249 13.49 5.95 4.34
CA SER A 249 14.68 6.65 3.83
C SER A 249 14.85 8.12 4.25
N GLY A 250 14.04 8.60 5.20
CA GLY A 250 14.17 9.94 5.79
C GLY A 250 13.66 11.08 4.90
N GLU A 251 13.06 10.76 3.76
CA GLU A 251 12.51 11.76 2.84
C GLU A 251 11.16 12.30 3.37
N THR A 252 10.97 13.62 3.27
CA THR A 252 9.81 14.34 3.83
C THR A 252 8.85 14.85 2.76
N ARG A 253 8.63 14.06 1.70
CA ARG A 253 7.66 14.37 0.62
C ARG A 253 6.71 13.19 0.39
N LEU A 254 5.56 13.45 -0.23
CA LEU A 254 4.59 12.39 -0.55
C LEU A 254 4.86 11.71 -1.91
N SER A 255 5.59 12.35 -2.81
CA SER A 255 5.89 11.79 -4.15
C SER A 255 4.62 11.40 -4.93
N ASN A 256 3.61 12.29 -4.90
CA ASN A 256 2.35 12.10 -5.61
C ASN A 256 1.63 10.80 -5.21
N PHE A 257 1.64 10.49 -3.91
CA PHE A 257 1.04 9.30 -3.32
C PHE A 257 -0.04 9.69 -2.31
N LEU A 258 -1.27 9.20 -2.50
CA LEU A 258 -2.40 9.40 -1.59
C LEU A 258 -2.57 10.85 -1.11
N LEU A 259 -2.43 11.84 -2.01
CA LEU A 259 -2.47 13.25 -1.61
C LEU A 259 -3.82 13.61 -1.00
N TYR A 260 -4.89 13.09 -1.57
CA TYR A 260 -6.25 13.31 -1.08
C TYR A 260 -6.49 12.60 0.26
N GLN A 261 -6.13 11.31 0.32
CA GLN A 261 -6.41 10.45 1.49
C GLN A 261 -5.49 10.74 2.68
N SER A 262 -4.37 11.44 2.48
CA SER A 262 -3.40 11.74 3.54
C SER A 262 -3.64 13.04 4.31
N ASP A 263 -4.69 13.81 3.99
CA ASP A 263 -5.00 15.10 4.65
C ASP A 263 -5.02 15.02 6.19
N LYS A 264 -5.58 13.93 6.73
CA LYS A 264 -5.81 13.77 8.18
C LYS A 264 -5.04 12.61 8.78
N CYS A 265 -4.04 12.09 8.08
CA CYS A 265 -3.24 10.99 8.58
C CYS A 265 -2.00 11.48 9.33
N GLN A 266 -1.42 10.60 10.15
CA GLN A 266 -0.10 10.83 10.71
C GLN A 266 0.99 10.55 9.69
N LEU A 267 1.84 11.52 9.43
CA LEU A 267 3.06 11.33 8.64
C LEU A 267 4.22 10.86 9.53
N TYR A 268 4.92 9.80 9.12
CA TYR A 268 6.13 9.32 9.78
C TYR A 268 7.23 8.97 8.78
N SER A 269 8.38 9.64 8.86
CA SER A 269 9.49 9.47 7.93
C SER A 269 10.78 8.99 8.63
N PRO A 270 10.93 7.70 8.96
CA PRO A 270 12.17 7.20 9.55
C PRO A 270 13.33 7.26 8.55
N ALA A 271 14.53 7.56 9.04
CA ALA A 271 15.77 7.58 8.23
C ALA A 271 16.15 6.20 7.67
N ALA A 272 15.65 5.11 8.27
CA ALA A 272 15.92 3.75 7.82
C ALA A 272 15.45 3.52 6.37
N LEU A 273 16.28 2.88 5.54
CA LEU A 273 15.88 2.46 4.20
C LEU A 273 14.77 1.39 4.28
N TRP A 274 13.95 1.22 3.24
CA TRP A 274 12.86 0.23 3.26
C TRP A 274 13.33 -1.19 3.66
N PRO A 275 14.41 -1.74 3.10
CA PRO A 275 14.92 -3.05 3.53
C PRO A 275 15.52 -3.06 4.94
N GLU A 276 15.65 -1.92 5.62
CA GLU A 276 16.14 -1.78 7.00
C GLU A 276 15.02 -1.49 8.00
N LEU A 277 13.83 -1.10 7.52
CA LEU A 277 12.64 -0.89 8.34
C LEU A 277 12.26 -2.21 9.04
N GLY A 278 11.88 -2.11 10.32
CA GLY A 278 11.70 -3.27 11.19
C GLY A 278 10.83 -2.95 12.40
N LEU A 279 10.75 -3.90 13.34
CA LEU A 279 9.79 -3.88 14.46
C LEU A 279 9.80 -2.57 15.24
N TRP A 280 10.97 -2.07 15.64
CA TRP A 280 11.05 -0.84 16.44
C TRP A 280 10.58 0.41 15.70
N HIS A 281 10.84 0.51 14.39
CA HIS A 281 10.33 1.61 13.58
C HIS A 281 8.80 1.55 13.47
N PHE A 282 8.24 0.35 13.30
CA PHE A 282 6.80 0.12 13.26
C PHE A 282 6.14 0.48 14.59
N VAL A 283 6.69 -0.03 15.71
CA VAL A 283 6.21 0.29 17.07
C VAL A 283 6.26 1.77 17.34
N TRP A 284 7.34 2.46 16.94
CA TRP A 284 7.45 3.89 17.13
C TRP A 284 6.41 4.67 16.32
N ALA A 285 6.11 4.24 15.09
CA ALA A 285 5.05 4.83 14.28
C ALA A 285 3.69 4.73 14.99
N VAL A 286 3.37 3.55 15.51
CA VAL A 286 2.12 3.27 16.24
C VAL A 286 2.05 4.07 17.54
N LEU A 287 3.11 4.09 18.35
CA LEU A 287 3.16 4.89 19.58
C LEU A 287 3.00 6.38 19.31
N SER A 288 3.63 6.87 18.23
CA SER A 288 3.51 8.27 17.83
C SER A 288 2.08 8.61 17.40
N TYR A 289 1.37 7.67 16.75
CA TYR A 289 -0.07 7.76 16.45
C TYR A 289 -0.92 7.77 17.70
N GLN A 290 -0.71 6.83 18.61
CA GLN A 290 -1.45 6.74 19.86
C GLN A 290 -1.29 8.01 20.71
N ARG A 291 -0.07 8.57 20.76
CA ARG A 291 0.20 9.83 21.47
C ARG A 291 -0.58 11.02 20.88
N SER A 292 -0.75 11.04 19.56
CA SER A 292 -1.43 12.13 18.85
C SER A 292 -2.92 11.84 18.58
N TYR A 293 -3.44 10.69 19.03
CA TYR A 293 -4.75 10.19 18.61
C TYR A 293 -5.89 11.16 18.91
N SER A 294 -5.89 11.79 20.09
CA SER A 294 -6.92 12.75 20.48
C SER A 294 -7.01 13.97 19.54
N TYR A 295 -5.91 14.34 18.87
CA TYR A 295 -5.91 15.40 17.87
C TYR A 295 -6.61 14.94 16.59
N PHE A 296 -6.28 13.74 16.09
CA PHE A 296 -6.89 13.17 14.89
C PHE A 296 -8.38 12.89 15.09
N GLU A 297 -8.77 12.40 16.27
CA GLU A 297 -10.18 12.16 16.60
C GLU A 297 -11.00 13.46 16.54
N LYS A 298 -10.49 14.56 17.09
CA LYS A 298 -11.14 15.87 17.01
C LYS A 298 -11.25 16.37 15.57
N LYS A 299 -10.20 16.20 14.76
CA LYS A 299 -10.20 16.61 13.34
C LYS A 299 -11.17 15.82 12.47
N ARG A 300 -11.45 14.56 12.82
CA ARG A 300 -12.46 13.73 12.14
C ARG A 300 -13.89 14.18 12.45
N LYS A 301 -14.17 14.60 13.69
CA LYS A 301 -15.50 15.05 14.13
C LYS A 301 -15.90 16.47 13.67
N GLN A 302 -14.99 17.21 13.05
CA GLN A 302 -15.23 18.58 12.57
C GLN A 302 -15.78 18.65 11.13
N LEU A 303 -16.04 17.49 10.50
CA LEU A 303 -16.76 17.35 9.24
C LEU A 303 -18.19 16.86 9.51
#